data_AF-A0A5E4KA37-F1
#
_entry.id   AF-A0A5E4KA37-F1
#
_cell.length_a   1.000
_cell.length_b   1.000
_cell.length_c   1.000
_cell.angle_alpha   90.00
_cell.angle_beta   90.00
_cell.angle_gamma   90.00
#
_symmetry.space_group_name_H-M   'P 1'
#
loop_
_entity.id
_entity.type
_entity.pdbx_description
1 polymer ?
#
loop_
_entity_poly.entity_id
_entity_poly.type
_entity_poly.pdbx_seq_one_letter_code
_entity_poly.pdbx_strand_id
1 'polypeptide(L)'
;MSALKLQNLPIVSLMTFILGIVIIIFSPIWGRETAYAFLRSYYGGSMGEDFSAILQGSINSYCIIGAVLLFFGGLGSLISFIFEQQKQ
;
A
#
# COMPACT_ATOMS: atom_id res chain seq x y z
N MET A 1 19.25 18.55 18.76
CA MET A 1 17.95 18.36 18.06
C MET A 1 17.90 17.09 17.19
N SER A 2 18.96 16.25 17.15
CA SER A 2 19.09 15.15 16.18
C SER A 2 18.69 13.75 16.69
N ALA A 3 18.68 13.52 18.00
CA ALA A 3 18.34 12.21 18.58
C ALA A 3 16.84 11.86 18.48
N LEU A 4 15.96 12.88 18.53
CA LEU A 4 14.50 12.72 18.47
C LEU A 4 14.00 12.24 17.10
N LYS A 5 14.72 12.56 16.01
CA LYS A 5 14.36 12.11 14.66
C LYS A 5 14.72 10.64 14.41
N LEU A 6 15.75 10.12 15.08
CA LEU A 6 16.23 8.74 14.87
C LEU A 6 15.31 7.71 15.54
N GLN A 7 14.72 8.03 16.70
CA GLN A 7 13.78 7.14 17.40
C GLN A 7 12.43 6.98 16.69
N ASN A 8 11.99 7.99 15.94
CA ASN A 8 10.71 7.93 15.24
C ASN A 8 10.81 7.23 13.87
N LEU A 9 12.01 7.10 13.32
CA LEU A 9 12.26 6.45 12.03
C LEU A 9 11.80 4.97 12.00
N PRO A 10 12.08 4.12 13.01
CA PRO A 10 11.55 2.75 13.05
C PRO A 10 10.03 2.72 13.17
N ILE A 11 9.43 3.64 13.94
CA ILE A 11 7.97 3.72 14.12
C ILE A 11 7.28 4.07 12.80
N VAL A 12 7.80 5.06 12.08
CA VAL A 12 7.26 5.45 10.76
C VAL A 12 7.42 4.32 9.75
N SER A 13 8.55 3.61 9.79
CA SER A 13 8.79 2.46 8.91
C SER A 13 7.81 1.32 9.18
N LEU A 14 7.57 1.00 10.46
CA LEU A 14 6.61 -0.01 10.89
C LEU A 14 5.19 0.36 10.49
N MET A 15 4.79 1.63 10.70
CA MET A 15 3.49 2.15 10.27
C MET A 15 3.30 2.02 8.76
N THR A 16 4.33 2.35 7.98
CA THR A 16 4.32 2.24 6.51
C THR A 16 4.20 0.78 6.06
N PHE A 17 4.90 -0.14 6.75
CA PHE A 17 4.80 -1.57 6.53
C PHE A 17 3.38 -2.10 6.79
N ILE A 18 2.79 -1.76 7.95
CA ILE A 18 1.42 -2.15 8.31
C ILE A 18 0.42 -1.59 7.28
N LEU A 19 0.56 -0.33 6.89
CA LEU A 19 -0.28 0.28 5.84
C LEU A 19 -0.18 -0.48 4.52
N GLY A 20 1.02 -0.88 4.11
CA GLY A 20 1.23 -1.70 2.91
C GLY A 20 0.45 -3.03 2.97
N ILE A 21 0.49 -3.73 4.12
CA ILE A 21 -0.29 -4.97 4.34
C ILE A 21 -1.79 -4.69 4.22
N VAL A 22 -2.29 -3.67 4.90
CA VAL A 22 -3.71 -3.30 4.89
C VAL A 22 -4.16 -3.01 3.46
N ILE A 23 -3.39 -2.25 2.69
CA ILE A 23 -3.72 -1.92 1.29
C ILE A 23 -3.81 -3.18 0.43
N ILE A 24 -2.88 -4.15 0.60
CA ILE A 24 -2.93 -5.41 -0.17
C ILE A 24 -4.17 -6.22 0.20
N ILE A 25 -4.46 -6.38 1.50
CA ILE A 25 -5.62 -7.15 1.98
C ILE A 25 -6.93 -6.54 1.49
N PHE A 26 -7.03 -5.21 1.50
CA PHE A 26 -8.23 -4.48 1.07
C PHE A 26 -8.26 -4.17 -0.43
N SER A 27 -7.19 -4.46 -1.19
CA SER A 27 -7.10 -4.24 -2.64
C SER A 27 -8.29 -4.79 -3.45
N PRO A 28 -8.85 -6.00 -3.19
CA PRO A 28 -10.03 -6.47 -3.94
C PRO A 28 -11.28 -5.63 -3.65
N ILE A 29 -11.44 -5.11 -2.44
CA ILE A 29 -12.59 -4.29 -2.03
C ILE A 29 -12.44 -2.88 -2.65
N TRP A 30 -11.29 -2.24 -2.43
CA TRP A 30 -11.04 -0.89 -2.93
C TRP A 30 -10.96 -0.83 -4.45
N GLY A 31 -10.39 -1.86 -5.08
CA GLY A 31 -10.38 -2.02 -6.53
C GLY A 31 -11.78 -2.17 -7.13
N ARG A 32 -12.68 -2.85 -6.42
CA ARG A 32 -14.09 -2.97 -6.81
C ARG A 32 -14.84 -1.64 -6.71
N GLU A 33 -14.69 -0.93 -5.59
CA GLU A 33 -15.30 0.39 -5.40
C GLU A 33 -14.82 1.41 -6.45
N THR A 34 -13.51 1.44 -6.74
CA THR A 34 -12.97 2.32 -7.77
C THR A 34 -13.44 1.95 -9.18
N ALA A 35 -13.48 0.66 -9.51
CA ALA A 35 -13.99 0.21 -10.81
C ALA A 35 -15.47 0.60 -11.00
N TYR A 36 -16.31 0.42 -9.97
CA TYR A 36 -17.70 0.87 -10.00
C TYR A 36 -17.84 2.38 -10.12
N ALA A 37 -17.07 3.15 -9.34
CA ALA A 37 -17.07 4.61 -9.40
C ALA A 37 -16.62 5.13 -10.76
N PHE A 38 -15.61 4.48 -11.36
CA PHE A 38 -15.11 4.82 -12.69
C PHE A 38 -16.16 4.55 -13.77
N LEU A 39 -16.81 3.39 -13.75
CA LEU A 39 -17.85 3.05 -14.74
C LEU A 39 -19.13 3.87 -14.56
N ARG A 40 -19.49 4.22 -13.33
CA ARG A 40 -20.60 5.13 -13.07
C ARG A 40 -20.32 6.53 -13.62
N SER A 41 -19.08 7.00 -13.52
CA SER A 41 -18.71 8.35 -13.97
C SER A 41 -18.44 8.44 -15.48
N TYR A 42 -17.83 7.42 -16.10
CA TYR A 42 -17.45 7.45 -17.52
C TYR A 42 -18.42 6.73 -18.46
N TYR A 43 -19.12 5.68 -18.00
CA TYR A 43 -19.93 4.80 -18.86
C TYR A 43 -21.41 4.74 -18.46
N GLY A 44 -21.86 5.63 -17.57
CA GLY A 44 -23.27 5.72 -17.15
C GLY A 44 -23.79 4.47 -16.44
N GLY A 45 -22.91 3.61 -15.91
CA GLY A 45 -23.29 2.39 -15.20
C GLY A 45 -23.47 1.14 -16.05
N SER A 46 -23.12 1.17 -17.34
CA SER A 46 -23.09 -0.04 -18.17
C SER A 46 -21.94 -0.97 -17.75
N MET A 47 -22.27 -2.16 -17.22
CA MET A 47 -21.28 -3.22 -16.96
C MET A 47 -21.01 -3.98 -18.26
N GLY A 48 -20.27 -3.36 -19.17
CA GLY A 48 -19.77 -4.01 -20.39
C GLY A 48 -18.56 -4.92 -20.12
N GLU A 49 -18.04 -5.57 -21.17
CA GLU A 49 -16.85 -6.44 -21.12
C GLU A 49 -15.62 -5.76 -20.49
N ASP A 50 -15.54 -4.43 -20.60
CA ASP A 50 -14.51 -3.58 -20.01
C ASP A 50 -14.50 -3.57 -18.47
N PHE A 51 -15.60 -3.94 -17.79
CA PHE A 51 -15.69 -3.97 -16.32
C PHE A 51 -14.63 -4.89 -15.72
N SER A 52 -14.44 -6.06 -16.31
CA SER A 52 -13.49 -7.06 -15.84
C SER A 52 -12.04 -6.55 -15.92
N ALA A 53 -11.69 -5.90 -17.03
CA ALA A 53 -10.36 -5.34 -17.25
C ALA A 53 -10.08 -4.15 -16.31
N ILE A 54 -11.05 -3.26 -16.13
CA ILE A 54 -10.93 -2.12 -15.21
C ILE A 54 -10.83 -2.61 -13.77
N LEU A 55 -11.65 -3.59 -13.36
CA LEU A 55 -11.59 -4.17 -12.03
C LEU A 55 -10.22 -4.81 -11.76
N GLN A 56 -9.74 -5.64 -12.68
CA GLN A 56 -8.43 -6.28 -12.57
C GLN A 56 -7.31 -5.22 -12.48
N GLY A 57 -7.38 -4.18 -13.31
CA GLY A 57 -6.42 -3.08 -13.31
C GLY A 57 -6.40 -2.29 -12.00
N SER A 58 -7.58 -1.97 -11.45
CA SER A 58 -7.74 -1.28 -10.17
C SER A 58 -7.19 -2.12 -9.01
N ILE A 59 -7.57 -3.41 -8.92
CA ILE A 59 -7.07 -4.32 -7.89
C ILE A 59 -5.55 -4.45 -7.97
N ASN A 60 -5.01 -4.65 -9.17
CA ASN A 60 -3.57 -4.79 -9.36
C ASN A 60 -2.82 -3.50 -8.97
N SER A 61 -3.38 -2.33 -9.28
CA SER A 61 -2.80 -1.04 -8.88
C SER A 61 -2.70 -0.89 -7.36
N TYR A 62 -3.76 -1.22 -6.62
CA TYR A 62 -3.72 -1.22 -5.16
C TYR A 62 -2.71 -2.25 -4.61
N CYS A 63 -2.64 -3.44 -5.23
CA CYS A 63 -1.68 -4.46 -4.84
C CYS A 63 -0.22 -3.98 -5.03
N ILE A 64 0.08 -3.32 -6.16
CA ILE A 64 1.41 -2.75 -6.43
C ILE A 64 1.73 -1.63 -5.43
N ILE A 65 0.80 -0.71 -5.17
CA ILE A 65 1.01 0.37 -4.19
C ILE A 65 1.31 -0.23 -2.81
N GLY A 66 0.51 -1.21 -2.38
CA GLY A 66 0.72 -1.89 -1.11
C GLY A 66 2.06 -2.64 -1.06
N ALA A 67 2.46 -3.29 -2.15
CA ALA A 67 3.74 -4.00 -2.26
C ALA A 67 4.94 -3.05 -2.19
N VAL A 68 4.85 -1.88 -2.82
CA VAL A 68 5.88 -0.83 -2.75
C VAL A 68 6.01 -0.30 -1.32
N LEU A 69 4.89 -0.02 -0.64
CA LEU A 69 4.88 0.43 0.76
C LEU A 69 5.43 -0.63 1.71
N LEU A 70 5.10 -1.91 1.46
CA LEU A 70 5.68 -3.04 2.17
C LEU A 70 7.20 -3.12 1.99
N PHE A 71 7.69 -2.95 0.76
CA PHE A 71 9.11 -3.04 0.46
C PHE A 71 9.90 -1.92 1.15
N PHE A 72 9.46 -0.67 1.03
CA PHE A 72 10.11 0.46 1.70
C PHE A 72 9.99 0.40 3.22
N GLY A 73 8.80 0.09 3.75
CA GLY A 73 8.56 -0.06 5.19
C GLY A 73 9.33 -1.25 5.80
N GLY A 74 9.45 -2.35 5.06
CA GLY A 74 10.20 -3.53 5.46
C GLY A 74 11.70 -3.27 5.48
N LEU A 75 12.24 -2.65 4.42
CA LEU A 75 13.65 -2.26 4.36
C LEU A 75 14.02 -1.29 5.49
N GLY A 76 13.20 -0.25 5.74
CA GLY A 76 13.47 0.69 6.84
C GLY A 76 13.42 0.03 8.22
N SER A 77 12.55 -0.98 8.41
CA SER A 77 12.48 -1.76 9.66
C SER A 77 13.71 -2.65 9.83
N LEU A 78 14.17 -3.30 8.75
CA LEU A 78 15.37 -4.14 8.75
C LEU A 78 16.64 -3.33 9.05
N ILE A 79 16.79 -2.17 8.42
CA ILE A 79 17.92 -1.27 8.66
C ILE A 79 17.95 -0.81 10.12
N SER A 80 16.77 -0.45 10.67
CA SER A 80 16.65 -0.06 12.07
C SER A 80 17.06 -1.19 13.01
N PHE A 81 16.63 -2.42 12.72
CA PHE A 81 16.97 -3.60 13.52
C PHE A 81 18.48 -3.90 13.49
N ILE A 82 19.11 -3.87 12.32
CA ILE A 82 20.55 -4.10 12.17
C ILE A 82 21.35 -3.05 12.96
N PHE A 83 20.93 -1.79 12.91
CA PHE A 83 21.60 -0.70 13.63
C PHE A 83 21.48 -0.85 15.15
N GLU A 84 20.34 -1.34 15.65
CA GLU A 84 20.14 -1.67 17.07
C GLU A 84 21.10 -2.79 17.52
N GLN A 85 21.24 -3.84 16.70
CA GLN A 85 22.13 -4.99 17.00
C GLN A 85 23.62 -4.62 17.00
N GLN A 86 24.05 -3.66 16.18
CA GLN A 86 25.44 -3.18 16.14
C GLN A 86 25.81 -2.31 17.36
N LYS A 87 24.82 -1.89 18.16
CA LYS A 87 25.01 -1.02 19.32
C LYS A 87 25.11 -1.81 20.64
N GLN A 88 24.74 -3.09 20.62
CA GLN A 88 24.92 -4.04 21.73
C GLN A 88 26.29 -4.71 21.65
#